data_AF-A0A8T4YTY5-F1
#
_entry.id   AF-A0A8T4YTY5-F1
#
_cell.length_a   1.000
_cell.length_b   1.000
_cell.length_c   1.000
_cell.angle_alpha   90.00
_cell.angle_beta   90.00
_cell.angle_gamma   90.00
#
_symmetry.space_group_name_H-M   'P 1'
#
loop_
_entity.id
_entity.type
_entity.pdbx_description
1 polymer ?
#
loop_
_entity_poly.entity_id
_entity_poly.type
_entity_poly.pdbx_seq_one_letter_code
_entity_poly.pdbx_strand_id
1 'polypeptide(L)'
;MSGQFTVIEAVARAETPLHIGDGRSIGIIKYTRPYIPGSVIRGSIGHLLKRVSCKLSDGEKHVEGEECAYHQLIEDEDGGQANAFFRYAYPLHIGCGGTFYPTPKTKSICRNPQCNYS
;
A
#
# COMPACT_ATOMS: atom_id res chain seq x y z
N MET A 1 1.95 8.98 -24.02
CA MET A 1 0.48 8.77 -23.96
C MET A 1 0.05 9.02 -22.53
N SER A 2 -0.80 10.01 -22.26
CA SER A 2 -1.42 10.17 -20.95
C SER A 2 -2.52 9.12 -20.81
N GLY A 3 -2.15 7.92 -20.33
CA GLY A 3 -3.13 6.88 -20.03
C GLY A 3 -4.14 7.39 -19.01
N GLN A 4 -5.43 7.19 -19.27
CA GLN A 4 -6.48 7.52 -18.32
C GLN A 4 -6.42 6.50 -17.17
N PHE A 5 -5.85 6.90 -16.03
CA PHE A 5 -5.85 6.07 -14.84
C PHE A 5 -7.24 6.07 -14.21
N THR A 6 -7.78 4.89 -13.96
CA THR A 6 -8.94 4.74 -13.07
C THR A 6 -8.44 4.76 -11.63
N VAL A 7 -8.93 5.71 -10.83
CA VAL A 7 -8.55 5.84 -9.42
C VAL A 7 -9.55 5.06 -8.58
N ILE A 8 -9.04 4.13 -7.77
CA ILE A 8 -9.83 3.42 -6.75
C ILE A 8 -9.41 3.97 -5.39
N GLU A 9 -10.36 4.57 -4.67
CA GLU A 9 -10.14 5.13 -3.34
C GLU A 9 -10.94 4.35 -2.30
N ALA A 10 -10.35 4.15 -1.13
CA ALA A 10 -10.99 3.46 -0.02
C ALA A 10 -10.51 4.04 1.31
N VAL A 11 -11.40 3.97 2.30
CA VAL A 11 -11.08 4.25 3.70
C VAL A 11 -11.15 2.94 4.47
N ALA A 12 -10.05 2.57 5.11
CA ALA A 12 -9.95 1.35 5.89
C ALA A 12 -9.80 1.67 7.38
N ARG A 13 -10.41 0.83 8.23
CA ARG A 13 -10.24 0.83 9.68
C ARG A 13 -9.43 -0.40 10.07
N ALA A 14 -8.45 -0.21 10.95
CA ALA A 14 -7.78 -1.33 11.59
C ALA A 14 -8.69 -1.90 12.68
N GLU A 15 -9.25 -3.09 12.44
CA GLU A 15 -10.07 -3.83 13.43
C GLU A 15 -9.22 -4.41 14.56
N THR A 16 -7.95 -4.70 14.28
CA THR A 16 -6.95 -5.17 15.25
C THR A 16 -5.70 -4.28 15.23
N PRO A 17 -4.86 -4.29 16.28
CA PRO A 17 -3.62 -3.52 16.30
C PRO A 17 -2.73 -3.80 15.09
N LEU A 18 -2.38 -2.75 14.34
CA LEU A 18 -1.56 -2.84 13.14
C LEU A 18 -0.10 -2.48 13.44
N HIS A 19 0.81 -3.36 13.05
CA HIS A 19 2.25 -3.12 13.15
C HIS A 19 2.92 -3.22 11.76
N ILE A 20 3.61 -2.15 11.35
CA ILE A 20 4.36 -2.06 10.10
C ILE A 20 5.78 -1.62 10.41
N GLY A 21 6.75 -2.48 10.10
CA GLY A 21 8.15 -2.18 10.30
C GLY A 21 8.71 -1.09 9.39
N ASP A 22 9.85 -0.53 9.79
CA ASP A 22 10.57 0.45 8.97
C ASP A 22 11.43 -0.21 7.88
N GLY A 23 11.74 -1.51 8.00
CA GLY A 23 12.62 -2.25 7.10
C GLY A 23 14.09 -1.83 7.18
N ARG A 24 14.45 -0.95 8.14
CA ARG A 24 15.80 -0.43 8.36
C ARG A 24 16.43 -1.03 9.62
N SER A 25 15.60 -1.39 10.58
CA SER A 25 16.02 -1.95 11.87
C SER A 25 16.01 -3.48 11.83
N ILE A 26 17.10 -4.11 12.28
CA ILE A 26 17.20 -5.56 12.48
C ILE A 26 16.98 -5.85 13.98
N GLY A 27 16.14 -6.83 14.31
CA GLY A 27 15.82 -7.20 15.70
C GLY A 27 14.41 -6.78 16.15
N ILE A 28 14.26 -6.35 17.41
CA ILE A 28 12.94 -5.97 17.96
C ILE A 28 12.51 -4.61 17.40
N ILE A 29 11.54 -4.62 16.50
CA ILE A 29 10.92 -3.42 15.95
C ILE A 29 9.83 -2.94 16.91
N LYS A 30 10.13 -1.92 17.72
CA LYS A 30 9.20 -1.40 18.73
C LYS A 30 8.14 -0.46 18.15
N TYR A 31 8.44 0.20 17.04
CA TYR A 31 7.62 1.27 16.51
C TYR A 31 7.01 0.88 15.16
N THR A 32 5.71 1.15 15.02
CA THR A 32 5.00 1.01 13.75
C THR A 32 5.11 2.31 12.94
N ARG A 33 5.13 2.20 11.61
CA ARG A 33 5.05 3.38 10.74
C ARG A 33 3.72 4.12 10.95
N PRO A 34 3.71 5.47 10.89
CA PRO A 34 2.49 6.26 11.04
C PRO A 34 1.60 6.27 9.79
N TYR A 35 1.89 5.44 8.79
CA TYR A 35 1.15 5.27 7.55
C TYR A 35 1.45 3.88 6.98
N ILE A 36 0.64 3.42 6.03
CA ILE A 36 0.85 2.16 5.32
C ILE A 36 1.55 2.45 3.99
N PRO A 37 2.79 1.96 3.77
CA PRO A 37 3.46 2.12 2.49
C PRO A 37 2.72 1.41 1.36
N GLY A 38 2.74 1.99 0.17
CA GLY A 38 2.12 1.41 -1.02
C GLY A 38 2.72 0.06 -1.40
N SER A 39 4.01 -0.15 -1.10
CA SER A 39 4.67 -1.45 -1.27
C SER A 39 4.10 -2.54 -0.38
N VAL A 40 3.68 -2.21 0.85
CA VAL A 40 3.01 -3.16 1.76
C VAL A 40 1.64 -3.52 1.18
N ILE A 41 0.87 -2.54 0.71
CA ILE A 41 -0.44 -2.76 0.07
C ILE A 41 -0.28 -3.63 -1.18
N ARG A 42 0.68 -3.30 -2.06
CA ARG A 42 1.01 -4.08 -3.26
C ARG A 42 1.38 -5.52 -2.91
N GLY A 43 2.23 -5.72 -1.91
CA GLY A 43 2.66 -7.04 -1.46
C GLY A 43 1.49 -7.88 -0.94
N SER A 44 0.65 -7.30 -0.07
CA SER A 44 -0.52 -7.99 0.48
C SER A 44 -1.55 -8.37 -0.59
N ILE A 45 -1.87 -7.44 -1.49
CA ILE A 45 -2.82 -7.69 -2.59
C ILE A 45 -2.22 -8.66 -3.59
N GLY A 46 -0.95 -8.49 -3.97
CA GLY A 46 -0.27 -9.39 -4.90
C GLY A 46 -0.22 -10.82 -4.38
N HIS A 47 0.07 -11.01 -3.09
CA HIS A 47 0.05 -12.33 -2.45
C HIS A 47 -1.34 -12.99 -2.53
N LEU A 48 -2.39 -12.22 -2.27
CA LEU A 48 -3.76 -12.71 -2.36
C LEU A 48 -4.16 -13.04 -3.81
N LEU A 49 -3.83 -12.15 -4.76
CA LEU A 49 -4.09 -12.36 -6.18
C LEU A 49 -3.35 -13.58 -6.72
N LYS A 50 -2.10 -13.82 -6.28
CA LYS A 50 -1.33 -15.00 -6.65
C LYS A 50 -2.02 -16.30 -6.19
N ARG A 51 -2.51 -16.33 -4.95
CA ARG A 51 -3.25 -17.50 -4.43
C ARG A 51 -4.60 -17.70 -5.11
N VAL A 52 -5.34 -16.64 -5.40
CA VAL A 52 -6.70 -16.73 -5.95
C VAL A 52 -6.69 -16.95 -7.46
N SER A 53 -5.92 -16.16 -8.20
CA SER A 53 -5.91 -16.18 -9.68
C SER A 53 -5.10 -17.35 -10.21
N CYS A 54 -3.96 -17.62 -9.58
CA CYS A 54 -2.96 -18.53 -10.11
C CYS A 54 -3.01 -19.89 -9.43
N LYS A 55 -3.68 -19.99 -8.27
CA LYS A 55 -3.69 -21.19 -7.39
C LYS A 55 -2.28 -21.68 -7.01
N LEU A 56 -1.28 -20.82 -7.17
CA LEU A 56 0.11 -21.13 -6.89
C LEU A 56 0.37 -21.09 -5.38
N SER A 57 1.22 -22.00 -4.92
CA SER A 57 1.70 -22.03 -3.55
C SER A 57 2.88 -21.07 -3.33
N ASP A 58 3.27 -20.85 -2.07
CA ASP A 58 4.34 -19.90 -1.73
C ASP A 58 5.68 -20.40 -2.30
N GLY A 59 6.25 -19.66 -3.25
CA GLY A 59 7.53 -19.97 -3.90
C GLY A 59 7.44 -20.49 -5.34
N GLU A 60 6.24 -20.83 -5.82
CA GLU A 60 6.03 -21.20 -7.22
C GLU A 60 6.04 -19.97 -8.13
N LYS A 61 6.60 -20.13 -9.34
CA LYS A 61 6.58 -19.11 -10.39
C LYS A 61 5.50 -19.43 -11.42
N HIS A 62 4.99 -18.40 -12.07
CA HIS A 62 4.17 -18.61 -13.25
C HIS A 62 4.98 -19.24 -14.37
N VAL A 63 4.29 -20.00 -15.22
CA VAL A 63 4.81 -20.38 -16.52
C VAL A 63 4.65 -19.18 -17.45
N GLU A 64 5.70 -18.87 -18.23
CA GLU A 64 5.66 -17.80 -19.23
C GLU A 64 4.44 -17.97 -20.16
N GLY A 65 3.68 -16.88 -20.36
CA GLY A 65 2.54 -16.83 -21.29
C GLY A 65 1.16 -17.06 -20.67
N GLU A 66 1.06 -17.31 -19.36
CA GLU A 66 -0.25 -17.33 -18.68
C GLU A 66 -0.73 -15.91 -18.34
N GLU A 67 -1.84 -15.49 -18.95
CA GLU A 67 -2.51 -14.25 -18.56
C GLU A 67 -3.22 -14.41 -17.21
N CYS A 68 -2.69 -13.77 -16.17
CA CYS A 68 -3.35 -13.69 -14.88
C CYS A 68 -3.38 -12.24 -14.35
N ALA A 69 -4.39 -11.94 -13.53
CA ALA A 69 -4.56 -10.61 -12.94
C ALA A 69 -3.35 -10.18 -12.09
N TYR A 70 -2.65 -11.14 -11.48
CA TYR A 70 -1.41 -10.87 -10.74
C TYR A 70 -0.31 -10.34 -11.68
N HIS A 71 -0.08 -10.96 -12.83
CA HIS A 71 0.90 -10.46 -13.81
C HIS A 71 0.52 -9.08 -14.34
N GLN A 72 -0.73 -8.91 -14.76
CA GLN A 72 -1.17 -7.65 -15.38
C GLN A 72 -1.11 -6.45 -14.43
N LEU A 73 -1.35 -6.66 -13.13
CA LEU A 73 -1.48 -5.59 -12.14
C LEU A 73 -0.22 -5.43 -11.27
N ILE A 74 0.53 -6.51 -11.03
CA ILE A 74 1.57 -6.55 -10.00
C ILE A 74 2.94 -6.88 -10.56
N GLU A 75 3.09 -7.94 -11.35
CA GLU A 75 4.41 -8.46 -11.76
C GLU A 75 4.95 -7.75 -13.00
N ASP A 76 6.27 -7.61 -13.05
CA ASP A 76 7.01 -6.90 -14.09
C ASP A 76 8.32 -7.65 -14.31
N GLU A 77 8.24 -8.87 -14.86
CA GLU A 77 9.44 -9.72 -14.96
C GLU A 77 10.31 -9.43 -16.20
N ASP A 78 9.84 -8.74 -17.25
CA ASP A 78 10.66 -8.49 -18.46
C ASP A 78 10.38 -7.15 -19.17
N GLY A 79 10.40 -6.04 -18.42
CA GLY A 79 10.19 -4.70 -19.01
C GLY A 79 8.75 -4.44 -19.45
N GLY A 80 7.80 -5.13 -18.83
CA GLY A 80 6.39 -4.78 -18.90
C GLY A 80 6.10 -3.51 -18.11
N GLN A 81 4.86 -3.02 -18.17
CA GLN A 81 4.40 -1.97 -17.26
C GLN A 81 3.41 -2.61 -16.30
N ALA A 82 3.74 -2.63 -14.99
CA ALA A 82 2.73 -2.89 -13.97
C ALA A 82 1.60 -1.88 -14.14
N ASN A 83 0.38 -2.35 -14.44
CA ASN A 83 -0.73 -1.46 -14.78
C ASN A 83 -1.41 -0.82 -13.56
N ALA A 84 -0.93 -1.11 -12.33
CA ALA A 84 -1.46 -0.55 -11.10
C ALA A 84 -0.40 0.18 -10.26
N PHE A 85 -0.76 1.36 -9.79
CA PHE A 85 0.06 2.18 -8.91
C PHE A 85 -0.50 2.19 -7.50
N PHE A 86 0.27 1.70 -6.53
CA PHE A 86 -0.13 1.65 -5.13
C PHE A 86 0.39 2.86 -4.36
N ARG A 87 -0.53 3.73 -3.94
CA ARG A 87 -0.22 4.93 -3.15
C ARG A 87 -0.12 4.60 -1.67
N TYR A 88 0.53 5.49 -0.91
CA TYR A 88 0.61 5.36 0.54
C TYR A 88 -0.76 5.64 1.15
N ALA A 89 -1.18 4.83 2.13
CA ALA A 89 -2.39 5.08 2.88
C ALA A 89 -2.05 5.80 4.18
N TYR A 90 -2.56 7.01 4.33
CA TYR A 90 -2.31 7.89 5.46
C TYR A 90 -3.49 7.87 6.43
N PRO A 91 -3.26 8.04 7.73
CA PRO A 91 -4.34 8.04 8.70
C PRO A 91 -5.28 9.23 8.49
N LEU A 92 -6.57 8.99 8.69
CA LEU A 92 -7.58 10.03 8.72
C LEU A 92 -7.73 10.56 10.14
N HIS A 93 -7.93 11.86 10.25
CA HIS A 93 -8.27 12.49 11.50
C HIS A 93 -9.77 12.30 11.77
N ILE A 94 -10.09 11.58 12.85
CA ILE A 94 -11.46 11.15 13.21
C ILE A 94 -12.41 12.34 13.36
N GLY A 95 -11.92 13.52 13.78
CA GLY A 95 -12.76 14.72 13.91
C GLY A 95 -12.99 15.48 12.60
N CYS A 96 -11.95 15.65 11.76
CA CYS A 96 -11.99 16.53 10.58
C CYS A 96 -12.26 15.79 9.26
N GLY A 97 -12.14 14.46 9.24
CA GLY A 97 -12.10 13.65 8.01
C GLY A 97 -10.86 13.89 7.13
N GLY A 98 -10.00 14.84 7.51
CA GLY A 98 -8.78 15.19 6.79
C GLY A 98 -7.66 14.18 6.98
N THR A 99 -6.79 14.09 5.98
CA THR A 99 -5.67 13.16 5.94
C THR A 99 -4.43 13.75 6.62
N PHE A 100 -3.77 12.95 7.46
CA PHE A 100 -2.49 13.30 8.08
C PHE A 100 -1.32 12.93 7.18
N TYR A 101 -0.64 13.93 6.62
CA TYR A 101 0.59 13.70 5.87
C TYR A 101 1.82 13.79 6.77
N PRO A 102 2.86 12.96 6.53
CA PRO A 102 4.13 13.10 7.21
C PRO A 102 4.76 14.44 6.82
N THR A 103 5.15 15.23 7.82
CA THR A 103 5.95 16.44 7.63
C THR A 103 7.35 16.24 8.22
N PRO A 104 8.37 17.00 7.78
CA PRO A 104 9.70 16.95 8.39
C PRO A 104 9.59 17.32 9.88
N LYS A 105 10.19 16.50 10.76
CA LYS A 105 10.21 16.62 12.24
C LYS A 105 8.95 16.15 12.98
N THR A 106 8.65 14.86 12.91
CA THR A 106 7.74 14.14 13.85
C THR A 106 6.32 14.70 13.99
N LYS A 107 5.87 15.58 13.09
CA LYS A 107 4.54 16.20 13.13
C LYS A 107 3.70 15.72 11.96
N SER A 108 2.48 15.29 12.25
CA SER A 108 1.42 15.03 11.27
C SER A 108 0.43 16.20 11.31
N ILE A 109 0.21 16.88 10.18
CA ILE A 109 -0.72 18.02 10.09
C ILE A 109 -2.01 17.54 9.39
N CYS A 110 -3.20 17.77 9.98
CA CYS A 110 -4.49 17.54 9.28
C CYS A 110 -4.59 18.54 8.14
N ARG A 111 -4.94 18.09 6.93
CA ARG A 111 -5.11 18.96 5.75
C ARG A 111 -6.30 19.93 5.84
N ASN A 112 -7.22 19.73 6.78
CA ASN A 112 -8.34 20.65 6.99
C ASN A 112 -7.79 21.96 7.60
N PRO A 113 -7.91 23.12 6.93
CA PRO A 113 -7.41 24.39 7.43
C PRO A 113 -8.08 24.85 8.74
N GLN A 114 -9.21 24.24 9.12
CA GLN A 114 -9.87 24.48 10.42
C GLN A 114 -9.21 23.72 11.58
N CYS A 115 -8.29 22.78 11.29
CA CYS A 115 -7.61 22.00 12.31
C CYS A 115 -6.19 22.52 12.56
N ASN A 116 -6.09 23.50 13.47
CA ASN A 116 -4.83 23.99 14.03
C ASN A 116 -4.40 23.16 15.25
N TYR A 117 -4.14 21.86 15.09
CA TYR A 117 -3.56 21.06 16.18
C TYR A 117 -2.03 21.04 16.07
N SER A 118 -1.38 21.67 17.07
CA SER A 118 0.07 21.84 17.20
C SER A 118 0.78 20.66 17.84
#